data_AF-A0A3B8WZG0-F1
#
_entry.id   AF-A0A3B8WZG0-F1
#
_cell.length_a   1.000
_cell.length_b   1.000
_cell.length_c   1.000
_cell.angle_alpha   90.00
_cell.angle_beta   90.00
_cell.angle_gamma   90.00
#
_symmetry.space_group_name_H-M   'P 1'
#
loop_
_entity.id
_entity.type
_entity.pdbx_description
1 polymer ?
#
loop_
_entity_poly.entity_id
_entity_poly.type
_entity_poly.pdbx_seq_one_letter_code
_entity_poly.pdbx_strand_id
1 'polypeptide(L)'
;MNHLLVLLSALLLAATSLMGVILYLKLHQKDAEPMNADCMPAAYQTAAIDQYLYDRCCRYMTERRPFLVVSFTLQDLANAIYTNKAYLSKTINRYSGKNFRQYVNYYRVMYAMELFRKNMGLRVAELASLSGFRSQTVFLRSFKVVMGEQPGAWCSRMRKKYNNKI
;
A
#
# COMPACT_ATOMS: atom_id res chain seq x y z
N MET A 1 41.29 17.78 50.42
CA MET A 1 40.89 18.85 49.47
C MET A 1 40.57 18.33 48.07
N ASN A 2 41.34 17.42 47.47
CA ASN A 2 41.16 17.02 46.05
C ASN A 2 39.85 16.26 45.75
N HIS A 3 39.35 15.44 46.67
CA HIS A 3 38.08 14.70 46.45
C HIS A 3 36.86 15.62 46.33
N LEU A 4 36.82 16.73 47.10
CA LEU A 4 35.71 17.69 47.02
C LEU A 4 35.71 18.42 45.67
N LEU A 5 36.89 18.72 45.12
CA LEU A 5 37.07 19.37 43.82
C LEU A 5 36.63 18.46 42.66
N VAL A 6 36.95 17.17 42.73
CA VAL A 6 36.54 16.17 41.72
C VAL A 6 35.02 16.01 41.69
N LEU A 7 34.36 15.96 42.86
CA LEU A 7 32.90 15.85 42.94
C LEU A 7 32.18 17.11 42.39
N LEU A 8 32.71 18.30 42.67
CA LEU A 8 32.16 19.55 42.12
C LEU A 8 32.29 19.61 40.58
N SER A 9 33.43 19.17 40.03
CA SER A 9 33.64 19.13 38.57
C SER A 9 32.71 18.12 37.87
N ALA A 10 32.46 16.97 38.49
CA ALA A 10 31.56 15.94 37.96
C ALA A 10 30.09 16.42 37.96
N LEU A 11 29.67 17.15 38.99
CA LEU A 11 28.33 17.76 39.05
C LEU A 11 28.12 18.84 37.98
N LEU A 12 29.14 19.67 37.72
CA LEU A 12 29.09 20.69 36.66
C LEU A 12 28.98 20.06 35.26
N LEU A 13 29.71 18.97 34.99
CA LEU A 13 29.62 18.23 33.73
C LEU A 13 28.27 17.53 33.55
N ALA A 14 27.70 16.97 34.62
CA ALA A 14 26.37 16.38 34.58
C ALA A 14 25.29 17.45 34.32
N ALA A 15 25.43 18.63 34.92
CA ALA A 15 24.51 19.74 34.74
C ALA A 15 24.54 20.32 33.30
N THR A 16 25.70 20.40 32.65
CA THR A 16 25.80 20.84 31.24
C THR A 16 25.22 19.81 30.27
N SER A 17 25.41 18.51 30.53
CA SER A 17 24.78 17.44 29.76
C SER A 17 23.25 17.50 29.88
N LEU A 18 22.72 17.66 31.10
CA LEU A 18 21.28 17.76 31.33
C LEU A 18 20.67 19.03 30.70
N MET A 19 21.33 20.18 30.84
CA MET A 19 20.88 21.43 30.21
C MET A 19 20.92 21.32 28.68
N GLY A 20 21.93 20.64 28.12
CA GLY A 20 22.02 20.35 26.69
C GLY A 20 20.90 19.43 26.20
N VAL A 21 20.54 18.39 26.96
CA VAL A 21 19.38 17.53 26.67
C VAL A 21 18.07 18.31 26.77
N ILE A 22 17.89 19.15 27.79
CA ILE A 22 16.71 20.00 27.94
C ILE A 22 16.61 21.01 26.78
N LEU A 23 17.73 21.62 26.38
CA LEU A 23 17.78 22.54 25.23
C LEU A 23 17.50 21.80 23.92
N TYR A 24 18.06 20.61 23.73
CA TYR A 24 17.81 19.75 22.58
C TYR A 24 16.32 19.35 22.48
N LEU A 25 15.71 18.94 23.59
CA LEU A 25 14.28 18.62 23.64
C LEU A 25 13.41 19.87 23.40
N LYS A 26 13.84 21.05 23.85
CA LYS A 26 13.12 22.33 23.66
C LYS A 26 13.29 22.92 22.26
N LEU A 27 14.41 22.65 21.58
CA LEU A 27 14.63 22.98 20.18
C LEU A 27 13.82 22.04 19.25
N HIS A 28 13.78 20.75 19.55
CA HIS A 28 13.01 19.77 18.76
C HIS A 28 11.52 19.70 19.06
N GLN A 29 11.00 20.49 20.01
CA GLN A 29 9.55 20.73 20.18
C GLN A 29 9.04 21.94 19.39
N LYS A 30 9.87 22.60 18.56
CA LYS A 30 9.50 23.84 17.85
C LYS A 30 9.28 23.69 16.33
N ASP A 31 8.89 22.50 15.87
CA ASP A 31 8.38 22.25 14.51
C ASP A 31 7.01 21.53 14.52
N ALA A 32 6.16 21.89 15.48
CA ALA A 32 4.73 21.64 15.37
C ALA A 32 4.00 22.86 15.92
N GLU A 33 4.08 23.98 15.20
CA GLU A 33 3.00 24.95 15.31
C GLU A 33 1.70 24.20 15.02
N PRO A 34 0.66 24.31 15.87
CA PRO A 34 -0.66 23.81 15.51
C PRO A 34 -1.08 24.59 14.27
N MET A 35 -0.98 23.96 13.11
CA MET A 35 -1.38 24.55 11.85
C MET A 35 -2.84 24.94 12.00
N ASN A 36 -3.08 26.25 12.08
CA ASN A 36 -4.41 26.83 12.23
C ASN A 36 -5.32 26.24 11.14
N ALA A 37 -6.33 25.48 11.57
CA ALA A 37 -7.28 24.79 10.70
C ALA A 37 -8.12 25.75 9.83
N ASP A 38 -8.05 27.07 10.09
CA ASP A 38 -8.90 28.07 9.45
C ASP A 38 -8.29 28.71 8.17
N CYS A 39 -7.09 28.30 7.71
CA CYS A 39 -6.42 28.94 6.55
C CYS A 39 -6.03 27.99 5.40
N MET A 40 -6.51 26.74 5.37
CA MET A 40 -6.27 25.84 4.23
C MET A 40 -7.44 25.91 3.23
N PRO A 41 -7.22 26.13 1.92
CA PRO A 41 -8.30 26.10 0.94
C PRO A 41 -8.97 24.73 0.94
N ALA A 42 -10.31 24.69 0.94
CA ALA A 42 -11.11 23.47 1.04
C ALA A 42 -10.72 22.35 0.04
N ALA A 43 -10.11 22.72 -1.09
CA ALA A 43 -9.55 21.80 -2.07
C ALA A 43 -8.40 20.93 -1.53
N TYR A 44 -7.52 21.47 -0.67
CA TYR A 44 -6.41 20.72 -0.06
C TYR A 44 -6.92 19.69 0.95
N GLN A 45 -7.89 20.11 1.78
CA GLN A 45 -8.49 19.25 2.80
C GLN A 45 -9.26 18.08 2.17
N THR A 46 -9.94 18.32 1.04
CA THR A 46 -10.61 17.27 0.26
C THR A 46 -9.63 16.27 -0.34
N ALA A 47 -8.50 16.74 -0.89
CA ALA A 47 -7.48 15.86 -1.47
C ALA A 47 -6.83 14.94 -0.42
N ALA A 48 -6.50 15.48 0.76
CA ALA A 48 -5.93 14.70 1.86
C ALA A 48 -6.89 13.58 2.34
N ILE A 49 -8.19 13.89 2.45
CA ILE A 49 -9.22 12.90 2.82
C ILE A 49 -9.35 11.82 1.74
N ASP A 50 -9.38 12.22 0.46
CA ASP A 50 -9.50 11.25 -0.63
C ASP A 50 -8.28 10.31 -0.69
N GLN A 51 -7.06 10.83 -0.47
CA GLN A 51 -5.84 10.03 -0.42
C GLN A 51 -5.90 9.03 0.74
N TYR A 52 -6.29 9.48 1.94
CA TYR A 52 -6.46 8.60 3.09
C TYR A 52 -7.48 7.47 2.83
N LEU A 53 -8.60 7.80 2.17
CA LEU A 53 -9.59 6.80 1.78
C LEU A 53 -9.02 5.79 0.76
N TYR A 54 -8.25 6.27 -0.22
CA TYR A 54 -7.57 5.40 -1.19
C TYR A 54 -6.56 4.47 -0.51
N ASP A 55 -5.77 4.98 0.44
CA ASP A 55 -4.80 4.18 1.19
C ASP A 55 -5.49 3.09 2.02
N ARG A 56 -6.62 3.40 2.66
CA ARG A 56 -7.46 2.40 3.34
C ARG A 56 -7.97 1.33 2.39
N CYS A 57 -8.38 1.72 1.18
CA CYS A 57 -8.78 0.79 0.13
C CYS A 57 -7.62 -0.14 -0.27
N CYS A 58 -6.43 0.40 -0.55
CA CYS A 58 -5.25 -0.39 -0.90
C CYS A 58 -4.83 -1.36 0.20
N ARG A 59 -4.92 -0.92 1.46
CA ARG A 59 -4.65 -1.76 2.64
C ARG A 59 -5.62 -2.92 2.73
N TYR A 60 -6.92 -2.65 2.65
CA TYR A 60 -7.96 -3.67 2.69
C TYR A 60 -7.80 -4.70 1.54
N MET A 61 -7.50 -4.22 0.33
CA MET A 61 -7.26 -5.10 -0.82
C MET A 61 -6.06 -6.02 -0.59
N THR A 62 -4.95 -5.49 -0.05
CA THR A 62 -3.71 -6.26 0.16
C THR A 62 -3.83 -7.25 1.32
N GLU A 63 -4.41 -6.83 2.45
CA GLU A 63 -4.46 -7.63 3.68
C GLU A 63 -5.58 -8.67 3.65
N ARG A 64 -6.80 -8.27 3.23
CA ARG A 64 -7.98 -9.15 3.26
C ARG A 64 -8.18 -9.92 1.97
N ARG A 65 -7.52 -9.51 0.88
CA ARG A 65 -7.60 -10.14 -0.45
C ARG A 65 -9.04 -10.44 -0.91
N PRO A 66 -9.99 -9.50 -0.75
CA PRO A 66 -11.40 -9.72 -1.09
C PRO A 66 -11.60 -9.97 -2.60
N PHE A 67 -10.65 -9.53 -3.43
CA PHE A 67 -10.64 -9.73 -4.87
C PHE A 67 -10.63 -11.20 -5.30
N LEU A 68 -10.25 -12.14 -4.41
CA LEU A 68 -10.32 -13.57 -4.70
C LEU A 68 -11.77 -14.08 -4.80
N VAL A 69 -12.72 -13.39 -4.17
CA VAL A 69 -14.14 -13.71 -4.27
C VAL A 69 -14.66 -13.24 -5.63
N VAL A 70 -15.21 -14.16 -6.42
CA VAL A 70 -15.67 -13.89 -7.79
C VAL A 70 -16.81 -12.85 -7.82
N SER A 71 -17.67 -12.87 -6.81
CA SER A 71 -18.80 -11.96 -6.63
C SER A 71 -18.45 -10.62 -5.97
N PHE A 72 -17.18 -10.35 -5.65
CA PHE A 72 -16.77 -9.13 -4.97
C PHE A 72 -17.17 -7.87 -5.75
N THR A 73 -17.91 -6.98 -5.09
CA THR A 73 -18.47 -5.76 -5.67
C THR A 73 -17.90 -4.49 -5.05
N LEU A 74 -18.12 -3.35 -5.72
CA LEU A 74 -17.76 -2.04 -5.18
C LEU A 74 -18.56 -1.71 -3.90
N GLN A 75 -19.78 -2.24 -3.78
CA GLN A 75 -20.59 -2.04 -2.58
C GLN A 75 -19.98 -2.76 -1.38
N ASP A 76 -19.49 -3.99 -1.58
CA ASP A 76 -18.82 -4.76 -0.52
C ASP A 76 -17.60 -4.00 0.00
N LEU A 77 -16.80 -3.45 -0.90
CA LEU A 77 -15.64 -2.63 -0.54
C LEU A 77 -16.04 -1.35 0.20
N ALA A 78 -17.06 -0.64 -0.29
CA ALA A 78 -17.54 0.59 0.35
C ALA A 78 -18.02 0.33 1.79
N ASN A 79 -18.77 -0.74 1.98
CA ASN A 79 -19.23 -1.17 3.30
C ASN A 79 -18.04 -1.53 4.20
N ALA A 80 -17.07 -2.29 3.69
CA ALA A 80 -15.92 -2.76 4.47
C ALA A 80 -14.99 -1.63 4.96
N ILE A 81 -14.92 -0.51 4.24
CA ILE A 81 -14.11 0.65 4.63
C ILE A 81 -14.94 1.84 5.12
N TYR A 82 -16.24 1.63 5.38
CA TYR A 82 -17.17 2.61 5.94
C TYR A 82 -17.28 3.89 5.13
N THR A 83 -17.60 3.76 3.84
CA THR A 83 -17.84 4.89 2.91
C THR A 83 -19.04 4.60 2.01
N ASN A 84 -19.38 5.54 1.12
CA ASN A 84 -20.41 5.33 0.10
C ASN A 84 -19.81 4.91 -1.25
N LYS A 85 -20.58 4.12 -2.01
CA LYS A 85 -20.19 3.56 -3.31
C LYS A 85 -19.79 4.62 -4.34
N ALA A 86 -20.53 5.72 -4.41
CA ALA A 86 -20.32 6.77 -5.40
C ALA A 86 -18.99 7.50 -5.17
N TYR A 87 -18.72 7.85 -3.92
CA TYR A 87 -17.49 8.49 -3.50
C TYR A 87 -16.30 7.56 -3.72
N LEU A 88 -16.39 6.30 -3.28
CA LEU A 88 -15.34 5.31 -3.49
C LEU A 88 -15.03 5.07 -4.98
N SER A 89 -16.04 5.03 -5.84
CA SER A 89 -15.84 4.91 -7.30
C SER A 89 -14.97 6.05 -7.83
N LYS A 90 -15.30 7.30 -7.45
CA LYS A 90 -14.56 8.50 -7.85
C LYS A 90 -13.14 8.48 -7.29
N THR A 91 -12.96 8.11 -6.03
CA THR A 91 -11.64 8.00 -5.38
C THR A 91 -10.77 6.96 -6.09
N ILE A 92 -11.26 5.74 -6.30
CA ILE A 92 -10.51 4.69 -7.01
C ILE A 92 -10.11 5.16 -8.41
N ASN A 93 -11.04 5.76 -9.16
CA ASN A 93 -10.74 6.25 -10.50
C ASN A 93 -9.65 7.32 -10.49
N ARG A 94 -9.77 8.31 -9.59
CA ARG A 94 -8.83 9.42 -9.45
C ARG A 94 -7.41 8.95 -9.15
N TYR A 95 -7.23 8.05 -8.17
CA TYR A 95 -5.90 7.67 -7.69
C TYR A 95 -5.27 6.49 -8.43
N SER A 96 -6.07 5.57 -8.97
CA SER A 96 -5.56 4.39 -9.67
C SER A 96 -5.60 4.52 -11.20
N GLY A 97 -6.34 5.50 -11.74
CA GLY A 97 -6.65 5.62 -13.16
C GLY A 97 -7.53 4.49 -13.71
N LYS A 98 -8.15 3.69 -12.83
CA LYS A 98 -8.89 2.46 -13.19
C LYS A 98 -10.34 2.57 -12.74
N ASN A 99 -11.27 2.04 -13.53
CA ASN A 99 -12.60 1.74 -13.00
C ASN A 99 -12.52 0.55 -12.02
N PHE A 100 -13.55 0.34 -11.19
CA PHE A 100 -13.51 -0.71 -10.16
C PHE A 100 -13.22 -2.12 -10.71
N ARG A 101 -13.76 -2.46 -11.89
CA ARG A 101 -13.50 -3.78 -12.51
C ARG A 101 -12.04 -3.95 -12.88
N GLN A 102 -11.44 -2.93 -13.51
CA GLN A 102 -10.01 -2.91 -13.83
C GLN A 102 -9.16 -2.95 -12.56
N TYR A 103 -9.58 -2.22 -11.53
CA TYR A 103 -8.92 -2.18 -10.23
C TYR A 103 -8.87 -3.58 -9.59
N VAL A 104 -10.00 -4.28 -9.47
CA VAL A 104 -10.03 -5.66 -8.96
C VAL A 104 -9.19 -6.60 -9.83
N ASN A 105 -9.32 -6.51 -11.15
CA ASN A 105 -8.57 -7.39 -12.06
C ASN A 105 -7.06 -7.17 -11.97
N TYR A 106 -6.60 -5.95 -11.68
CA TYR A 106 -5.18 -5.67 -11.43
C TYR A 106 -4.66 -6.50 -10.25
N TYR A 107 -5.35 -6.47 -9.09
CA TYR A 107 -4.98 -7.27 -7.93
C TYR A 107 -5.01 -8.77 -8.22
N ARG A 108 -6.03 -9.24 -8.95
CA ARG A 108 -6.12 -10.65 -9.36
C ARG A 108 -4.94 -11.07 -10.26
N VAL A 109 -4.52 -10.23 -11.21
CA VAL A 109 -3.34 -10.52 -12.05
C VAL A 109 -2.06 -10.56 -11.22
N MET A 110 -1.86 -9.58 -10.33
CA MET A 110 -0.70 -9.56 -9.44
C MET A 110 -0.63 -10.83 -8.59
N TYR A 111 -1.77 -11.28 -8.07
CA TYR A 111 -1.85 -12.52 -7.31
C TYR A 111 -1.60 -13.77 -8.18
N ALA A 112 -2.11 -13.83 -9.41
CA ALA A 112 -1.80 -14.92 -10.35
C ALA A 112 -0.28 -15.06 -10.58
N MET A 113 0.43 -13.93 -10.69
CA MET A 113 1.88 -13.94 -10.83
C MET A 113 2.58 -14.38 -9.56
N GLU A 114 2.08 -14.01 -8.38
CA GLU A 114 2.57 -14.52 -7.09
C GLU A 114 2.42 -16.05 -7.02
N LEU A 115 1.25 -16.58 -7.35
CA LEU A 115 0.97 -18.02 -7.40
C LEU A 115 1.93 -18.75 -8.34
N PHE A 116 2.14 -18.22 -9.55
CA PHE A 116 3.04 -18.85 -10.51
C PHE A 116 4.50 -18.84 -10.04
N ARG A 117 4.95 -17.77 -9.37
CA ARG A 117 6.31 -17.72 -8.81
C ARG A 117 6.50 -18.75 -7.70
N LYS A 118 5.45 -19.05 -6.92
CA LYS A 118 5.45 -20.08 -5.89
C LYS A 118 5.40 -21.49 -6.47
N ASN A 119 4.68 -21.69 -7.57
CA ASN A 119 4.59 -22.97 -8.27
C ASN A 119 4.52 -22.77 -9.80
N MET A 120 5.67 -22.93 -10.47
CA MET A 120 5.77 -22.76 -11.93
C MET A 120 5.12 -23.90 -12.73
N GLY A 121 4.66 -24.97 -12.07
CA GLY A 121 3.91 -26.07 -12.67
C GLY A 121 2.47 -25.71 -13.01
N LEU A 122 1.93 -24.64 -12.42
CA LEU A 122 0.55 -24.22 -12.65
C LEU A 122 0.28 -23.86 -14.12
N ARG A 123 -0.85 -24.35 -14.63
CA ARG A 123 -1.38 -24.04 -15.95
C ARG A 123 -2.12 -22.70 -15.91
N VAL A 124 -2.22 -22.06 -17.08
CA VAL A 124 -2.89 -20.76 -17.24
C VAL A 124 -4.35 -20.79 -16.75
N ALA A 125 -5.06 -21.90 -16.96
CA ALA A 125 -6.43 -22.07 -16.48
C ALA A 125 -6.53 -22.13 -14.94
N GLU A 126 -5.57 -22.78 -14.29
CA GLU A 126 -5.50 -22.87 -12.81
C GLU A 126 -5.20 -21.49 -12.22
N LEU A 127 -4.25 -20.75 -12.80
CA LEU A 127 -3.96 -19.37 -12.39
C LEU A 127 -5.21 -18.47 -12.47
N ALA A 128 -6.01 -18.61 -13.54
CA ALA A 128 -7.25 -17.86 -13.68
C ALA A 128 -8.23 -18.18 -12.54
N SER A 129 -8.48 -19.47 -12.30
CA SER A 129 -9.42 -19.96 -11.29
C SER A 129 -8.99 -19.55 -9.87
N LEU A 130 -7.74 -19.84 -9.50
CA LEU A 130 -7.20 -19.56 -8.16
C LEU A 130 -7.07 -18.07 -7.86
N SER A 131 -7.04 -17.22 -8.89
CA SER A 131 -6.96 -15.76 -8.72
C SER A 131 -8.32 -15.06 -8.76
N GLY A 132 -9.42 -15.81 -8.66
CA GLY A 132 -10.78 -15.25 -8.54
C GLY A 132 -11.38 -14.76 -9.85
N PHE A 133 -10.86 -15.15 -11.02
CA PHE A 133 -11.50 -14.82 -12.29
C PHE A 133 -12.71 -15.70 -12.55
N ARG A 134 -13.82 -15.09 -12.98
CA ARG A 134 -15.03 -15.82 -13.40
C ARG A 134 -14.81 -16.69 -14.64
N SER A 135 -13.89 -16.30 -15.53
CA SER A 135 -13.57 -17.08 -16.72
C SER A 135 -12.15 -16.82 -17.21
N GLN A 136 -11.59 -17.83 -17.89
CA GLN A 136 -10.26 -17.74 -18.48
C GLN A 136 -10.17 -16.62 -19.53
N THR A 137 -11.21 -16.38 -20.33
CA THR A 137 -11.23 -15.28 -21.32
C THR A 137 -11.03 -13.91 -20.67
N VAL A 138 -11.68 -13.65 -19.53
CA VAL A 138 -11.51 -12.38 -18.80
C VAL A 138 -10.11 -12.29 -18.21
N PHE A 139 -9.57 -13.40 -17.71
CA PHE A 139 -8.19 -13.47 -17.23
C PHE A 139 -7.18 -13.14 -18.33
N LEU A 140 -7.23 -13.80 -19.48
CA LEU A 140 -6.29 -13.57 -20.59
C LEU A 140 -6.23 -12.09 -21.01
N ARG A 141 -7.40 -11.48 -21.19
CA ARG A 141 -7.50 -10.05 -21.56
C ARG A 141 -6.94 -9.15 -20.46
N SER A 142 -7.33 -9.39 -19.20
CA SER A 142 -6.88 -8.57 -18.07
C SER A 142 -5.38 -8.70 -17.84
N PHE A 143 -4.83 -9.91 -17.95
CA PHE A 143 -3.41 -10.18 -17.81
C PHE A 143 -2.62 -9.44 -18.89
N LYS A 144 -3.05 -9.51 -20.15
CA LYS A 144 -2.40 -8.75 -21.25
C LYS A 144 -2.44 -7.25 -21.01
N VAL A 145 -3.57 -6.70 -20.54
CA VAL A 145 -3.68 -5.26 -20.23
C VAL A 145 -2.70 -4.84 -19.13
N VAL A 146 -2.55 -5.67 -18.09
CA VAL A 146 -1.71 -5.35 -16.93
C VAL A 146 -0.22 -5.58 -17.20
N MET A 147 0.12 -6.65 -17.92
CA MET A 147 1.50 -7.11 -18.11
C MET A 147 2.10 -6.79 -19.48
N GLY A 148 1.28 -6.34 -20.44
CA GLY A 148 1.70 -6.10 -21.83
C GLY A 148 1.79 -7.37 -22.69
N GLU A 149 1.69 -8.57 -22.10
CA GLU A 149 1.81 -9.85 -22.83
C GLU A 149 0.78 -10.89 -22.36
N GLN A 150 0.57 -11.93 -23.16
CA GLN A 150 -0.34 -13.03 -22.82
C GLN A 150 0.24 -13.89 -21.69
N PRO A 151 -0.59 -14.42 -20.77
CA PRO A 151 -0.10 -15.19 -19.61
C PRO A 151 0.65 -16.46 -20.02
N GLY A 152 0.27 -17.11 -21.12
CA GLY A 152 0.98 -18.28 -21.64
C GLY A 152 2.42 -17.95 -22.05
N ALA A 153 2.62 -16.83 -22.76
CA ALA A 153 3.95 -16.34 -23.15
C ALA A 153 4.77 -15.97 -21.91
N TRP A 154 4.17 -15.22 -20.97
CA TRP A 154 4.79 -14.85 -19.70
C TRP A 154 5.23 -16.09 -18.90
N CYS A 155 4.36 -17.08 -18.72
CA CYS A 155 4.67 -18.31 -17.98
C CYS A 155 5.83 -19.10 -18.62
N SER A 156 5.81 -19.27 -19.95
CA SER A 156 6.88 -19.95 -20.68
C SER A 156 8.21 -19.23 -20.56
N ARG A 157 8.20 -17.89 -20.67
CA ARG A 157 9.38 -17.04 -20.48
C ARG A 157 9.94 -17.16 -19.07
N MET A 158 9.08 -17.17 -18.06
CA MET A 158 9.48 -17.31 -16.66
C MET A 158 10.11 -18.68 -16.36
N ARG A 159 9.57 -19.78 -16.91
CA ARG A 159 10.17 -21.13 -16.77
C ARG A 159 11.55 -21.22 -17.40
N LYS A 160 11.71 -20.73 -18.64
CA LYS A 160 13.02 -20.70 -19.31
C LYS A 160 14.06 -19.93 -18.48
N LYS A 161 13.68 -18.78 -17.94
CA LYS A 161 14.56 -17.97 -17.08
C LYS A 161 15.00 -18.72 -15.81
N TYR A 162 14.13 -19.54 -15.22
CA TYR A 162 14.44 -20.34 -14.04
C TYR A 162 15.37 -21.50 -14.37
N ASN A 163 15.10 -22.24 -15.44
CA ASN A 163 15.93 -23.38 -15.85
C ASN A 163 17.35 -22.96 -16.25
N ASN A 164 17.54 -21.76 -16.79
CA ASN A 164 18.87 -21.25 -17.15
C ASN A 164 19.69 -20.73 -15.95
N LYS A 165 19.12 -20.70 -14.74
CA LYS A 165 19.80 -20.28 -13.51
C LYS A 165 20.30 -21.44 -12.65
N ILE A 166 19.86 -22.65 -12.96
CA ILE A 166 20.32 -23.90 -12.35
C ILE A 166 21.46 -24.42 -13.22
#